data_AF-A0A4Y7KDP5-F1
#
_entry.id   AF-A0A4Y7KDP5-F1
#
_cell.length_a   1.000
_cell.length_b   1.000
_cell.length_c   1.000
_cell.angle_alpha   90.00
_cell.angle_beta   90.00
_cell.angle_gamma   90.00
#
_symmetry.space_group_name_H-M   'P 1'
#
loop_
_entity.id
_entity.type
_entity.pdbx_description
1 polymer ?
#
loop_
_entity_poly.entity_id
_entity_poly.type
_entity_poly.pdbx_seq_one_letter_code
_entity_poly.pdbx_strand_id
1 'polypeptide(L)'
;MAPKAKEKPKSSPQQPTVAIEDLFTNLNRHVHNSEFEKAVKIADQVLTIAAGDEDALNCKIVALIKADNIDLALSTIQSSKNVTVDFGFYKAYCLYRQNKLDEAMDSLSSLERTSATMQLETQILYRLGKMEPCMDLYQKLQNMKIDSLEINIVAGLVSPGRAFEVQGTLNALKVKPNSSFELAYNNACSLIERQKYVEAEQQLLSARRIGQETLMEDNWVDDEIEMELAPIAVKLAYVRQGPKDASDGLRKLDKLIEKGNAAHGFQLARGLDLKLSSKQKEAIYTNRVLLLLHASRLDQARELVTAFSEVFTGSVMPTLLQAAVFLEENKAVKAEEILGQFANQFP
;
A
#
# COMPACT_ATOMS: atom_id res chain seq x y z
N MET A 1 11.15 76.29 46.15
CA MET A 1 11.52 75.38 45.03
C MET A 1 11.49 73.96 45.56
N ALA A 2 10.44 73.20 45.25
CA ALA A 2 10.32 71.79 45.63
C ALA A 2 10.81 70.90 44.48
N PRO A 3 11.54 69.80 44.74
CA PRO A 3 12.13 68.96 43.70
C PRO A 3 11.08 68.05 43.04
N LYS A 4 11.18 67.91 41.70
CA LYS A 4 10.35 67.04 40.86
C LYS A 4 10.52 65.56 41.25
N ALA A 5 9.40 64.85 41.37
CA ALA A 5 9.35 63.41 41.57
C ALA A 5 9.85 62.65 40.34
N LYS A 6 10.64 61.59 40.57
CA LYS A 6 11.10 60.64 39.55
C LYS A 6 9.93 59.76 39.08
N GLU A 7 9.74 59.67 37.76
CA GLU A 7 8.83 58.71 37.14
C GLU A 7 9.31 57.26 37.36
N LYS A 8 8.37 56.36 37.69
CA LYS A 8 8.61 54.92 37.77
C LYS A 8 8.73 54.31 36.36
N PRO A 9 9.58 53.29 36.15
CA PRO A 9 9.70 52.64 34.86
C PRO A 9 8.41 51.86 34.51
N LYS A 10 7.91 52.06 33.30
CA LYS A 10 6.79 51.29 32.72
C LYS A 10 7.26 49.85 32.50
N SER A 11 6.55 48.90 33.11
CA SER A 11 6.69 47.46 32.84
C SER A 11 6.26 47.14 31.41
N SER A 12 7.10 46.44 30.67
CA SER A 12 6.80 45.87 29.35
C SER A 12 5.61 44.90 29.45
N PRO A 13 4.73 44.79 28.44
CA PRO A 13 3.66 43.80 28.44
C PRO A 13 4.27 42.38 28.38
N GLN A 14 4.08 41.58 29.43
CA GLN A 14 4.36 40.15 29.37
C GLN A 14 3.38 39.52 28.38
N GLN A 15 3.91 38.85 27.34
CA GLN A 15 3.10 37.98 26.49
C GLN A 15 2.43 36.93 27.39
N PRO A 16 1.13 36.63 27.20
CA PRO A 16 0.47 35.58 27.97
C PRO A 16 1.19 34.25 27.70
N THR A 17 1.82 33.70 28.73
CA THR A 17 2.38 32.35 28.71
C THR A 17 1.21 31.38 28.56
N VAL A 18 1.07 30.77 27.38
CA VAL A 18 0.06 29.74 27.14
C VAL A 18 0.31 28.60 28.11
N ALA A 19 -0.71 28.19 28.86
CA ALA A 19 -0.60 27.09 29.81
C ALA A 19 -0.38 25.77 29.06
N ILE A 20 0.47 24.89 29.59
CA ILE A 20 0.79 23.61 28.95
C ILE A 20 -0.46 22.71 28.86
N GLU A 21 -1.38 22.83 29.81
CA GLU A 21 -2.66 22.12 29.84
C GLU A 21 -3.58 22.54 28.67
N ASP A 22 -3.58 23.83 28.31
CA ASP A 22 -4.34 24.34 27.16
C ASP A 22 -3.75 23.81 25.84
N LEU A 23 -2.43 23.62 25.78
CA LEU A 23 -1.77 23.02 24.62
C LEU A 23 -2.18 21.55 24.47
N PHE A 24 -2.19 20.76 25.55
CA PHE A 24 -2.67 19.37 25.48
C PHE A 24 -4.14 19.26 25.10
N THR A 25 -4.98 20.17 25.59
CA THR A 25 -6.40 20.23 25.20
C THR A 25 -6.55 20.49 23.69
N ASN A 26 -5.76 21.42 23.15
CA ASN A 26 -5.73 21.70 21.71
C ASN A 26 -5.15 20.55 20.88
N LEU A 27 -4.08 19.92 21.37
CA LEU A 27 -3.46 18.75 20.75
C LEU A 27 -4.48 17.62 20.62
N ASN A 28 -5.17 17.29 21.70
CA ASN A 28 -6.19 16.24 21.71
C ASN A 28 -7.33 16.54 20.73
N ARG A 29 -7.78 17.81 20.66
CA ARG A 29 -8.80 18.24 19.69
C ARG A 29 -8.35 18.04 18.24
N HIS A 30 -7.13 18.45 17.90
CA HIS A 30 -6.60 18.28 16.54
C HIS A 30 -6.43 16.79 16.18
N VAL A 31 -6.00 15.95 17.12
CA VAL A 31 -5.91 14.50 16.91
C VAL A 31 -7.30 13.88 16.63
N HIS A 32 -8.32 14.24 17.42
CA HIS A 32 -9.69 13.75 17.22
C HIS A 32 -10.29 14.19 15.89
N ASN A 33 -9.96 15.40 15.44
CA ASN A 33 -10.41 15.95 14.17
C ASN A 33 -9.56 15.47 12.97
N SER A 34 -8.59 14.57 13.17
CA SER A 34 -7.63 14.12 12.15
C SER A 34 -6.82 15.26 11.51
N GLU A 35 -6.64 16.38 12.22
CA GLU A 35 -5.86 17.54 11.78
C GLU A 35 -4.37 17.36 12.16
N PHE A 36 -3.73 16.32 11.63
CA PHE A 36 -2.45 15.83 12.12
C PHE A 36 -1.30 16.83 11.97
N GLU A 37 -1.24 17.61 10.88
CA GLU A 37 -0.21 18.65 10.71
C GLU A 37 -0.34 19.77 11.74
N LYS A 38 -1.57 20.06 12.19
CA LYS A 38 -1.81 21.02 13.28
C LYS A 38 -1.43 20.40 14.62
N ALA A 39 -1.77 19.13 14.84
CA ALA A 39 -1.37 18.40 16.04
C ALA A 39 0.15 18.40 16.23
N VAL A 40 0.94 18.18 15.16
CA VAL A 40 2.40 18.27 15.20
C VAL A 40 2.88 19.64 15.69
N LYS A 41 2.30 20.74 15.17
CA LYS A 41 2.68 22.10 15.59
C LYS A 41 2.39 22.36 17.06
N ILE A 42 1.27 21.86 17.58
CA ILE A 42 0.94 22.01 19.00
C ILE A 42 1.87 21.15 19.86
N ALA A 43 2.18 19.91 19.44
CA ALA A 43 3.13 19.07 20.15
C ALA A 43 4.54 19.72 20.21
N ASP A 44 5.00 20.36 19.14
CA ASP A 44 6.26 21.13 19.13
C ASP A 44 6.26 22.29 20.14
N GLN A 45 5.11 22.95 20.34
CA GLN A 45 4.96 23.99 21.36
C GLN A 45 5.09 23.41 22.77
N VAL A 46 4.47 22.25 23.03
CA VAL A 46 4.62 21.54 24.31
C VAL A 46 6.08 21.17 24.54
N LEU A 47 6.76 20.61 23.53
CA LEU A 47 8.16 20.19 23.61
C LEU A 47 9.14 21.38 23.74
N THR A 48 8.72 22.58 23.33
CA THR A 48 9.51 23.80 23.61
C THR A 48 9.49 24.16 25.09
N ILE A 49 8.39 23.89 25.78
CA ILE A 49 8.22 24.14 27.23
C ILE A 49 8.79 22.96 28.05
N ALA A 50 8.56 21.73 27.60
CA ALA A 50 8.94 20.48 28.26
C ALA A 50 9.55 19.50 27.24
N ALA A 51 10.84 19.67 26.94
CA ALA A 51 11.53 18.94 25.85
C ALA A 51 11.59 17.41 26.00
N GLY A 52 11.38 16.88 27.21
CA GLY A 52 11.35 15.45 27.50
C GLY A 52 9.96 14.88 27.74
N ASP A 53 8.90 15.63 27.44
CA ASP A 53 7.52 15.17 27.64
C ASP A 53 7.19 14.01 26.69
N GLU A 54 7.00 12.82 27.27
CA GLU A 54 6.84 11.58 26.53
C GLU A 54 5.48 11.50 25.80
N ASP A 55 4.43 12.10 26.37
CA ASP A 55 3.10 12.15 25.75
C ASP A 55 3.11 13.06 24.52
N ALA A 56 3.72 14.24 24.62
CA ALA A 56 3.88 15.14 23.50
C ALA A 56 4.75 14.54 22.39
N LEU A 57 5.83 13.82 22.74
CA LEU A 57 6.65 13.07 21.77
C LEU A 57 5.83 11.99 21.07
N ASN A 58 5.09 11.18 21.84
CA ASN A 58 4.25 10.11 21.29
C ASN A 58 3.17 10.68 20.34
N CYS A 59 2.44 11.72 20.77
CA CYS A 59 1.46 12.41 19.94
C CYS A 59 2.09 12.98 18.66
N LYS A 60 3.27 13.61 18.76
CA LYS A 60 4.01 14.12 17.59
C LYS A 60 4.36 13.01 16.62
N ILE A 61 4.93 11.91 17.09
CA ILE A 61 5.34 10.77 16.25
C ILE A 61 4.13 10.17 15.54
N VAL A 62 3.05 9.88 16.27
CA VAL A 62 1.82 9.32 15.69
C VAL A 62 1.20 10.30 14.68
N ALA A 63 1.13 11.59 15.00
CA ALA A 63 0.62 12.60 14.08
C ALA A 63 1.47 12.73 12.81
N LEU A 64 2.80 12.69 12.91
CA LEU A 64 3.70 12.67 11.75
C LEU A 64 3.47 11.44 10.87
N ILE A 65 3.30 10.26 11.47
CA ILE A 65 2.99 9.03 10.74
C ILE A 65 1.64 9.14 10.00
N LYS A 66 0.62 9.68 10.67
CA LYS A 66 -0.72 9.87 10.12
C LYS A 66 -0.77 10.94 9.02
N ALA A 67 0.08 11.97 9.12
CA ALA A 67 0.30 13.00 8.10
C ALA A 67 1.25 12.54 6.96
N ASP A 68 1.57 11.25 6.90
CA ASP A 68 2.48 10.65 5.91
C ASP A 68 3.93 11.20 5.92
N ASN A 69 4.33 11.90 6.97
CA ASN A 69 5.68 12.45 7.11
C ASN A 69 6.60 11.47 7.85
N ILE A 70 6.86 10.34 7.19
CA ILE A 70 7.57 9.18 7.78
C ILE A 70 9.03 9.50 8.11
N ASP A 71 9.71 10.29 7.29
CA ASP A 71 11.11 10.65 7.51
C ASP A 71 11.28 11.50 8.78
N LEU A 72 10.38 12.47 8.98
CA LEU A 72 10.39 13.31 10.16
C LEU A 72 9.98 12.51 11.41
N ALA A 73 9.04 11.58 11.30
CA ALA A 73 8.69 10.67 12.40
C ALA A 73 9.90 9.84 12.84
N LEU A 74 10.60 9.22 11.89
CA LEU A 74 11.78 8.40 12.16
C LEU A 74 12.92 9.21 12.78
N SER A 75 13.21 10.40 12.24
CA SER A 75 14.25 11.29 12.80
C SER A 75 13.88 11.77 14.21
N THR A 76 12.61 12.06 14.48
CA THR A 76 12.11 12.40 15.82
C THR A 76 12.39 11.25 16.80
N ILE A 77 12.03 10.01 16.45
CA ILE A 77 12.30 8.82 17.28
C ILE A 77 13.80 8.66 17.56
N GLN A 78 14.66 8.82 16.55
CA GLN A 78 16.11 8.67 16.71
C GLN A 78 16.75 9.77 17.58
N SER A 79 16.13 10.95 17.62
CA SER A 79 16.58 12.07 18.45
C SER A 79 16.16 11.96 19.92
N SER A 80 15.11 11.19 20.21
CA SER A 80 14.56 10.98 21.57
C SER A 80 15.35 9.97 22.38
N LYS A 81 16.60 10.29 22.75
CA LYS A 81 17.52 9.37 23.45
C LYS A 81 17.36 9.29 24.98
N ASN A 82 16.60 10.21 25.59
CA ASN A 82 16.49 10.36 27.04
C ASN A 82 15.06 10.12 27.57
N VAL A 83 14.30 9.25 26.89
CA VAL A 83 12.95 8.86 27.32
C VAL A 83 12.93 7.42 27.79
N THR A 84 11.99 7.10 28.67
CA THR A 84 11.75 5.75 29.18
C THR A 84 10.81 4.95 28.29
N VAL A 85 9.92 5.64 27.56
CA VAL A 85 8.99 5.04 26.61
C VAL A 85 9.72 4.42 25.42
N ASP A 86 9.38 3.17 25.11
CA ASP A 86 9.87 2.48 23.94
C ASP A 86 9.08 2.86 22.68
N PHE A 87 9.74 3.59 21.77
CA PHE A 87 9.20 3.91 20.44
C PHE A 87 9.56 2.87 19.37
N GLY A 88 10.06 1.69 19.76
CA GLY A 88 10.53 0.64 18.88
C GLY A 88 9.49 0.18 17.85
N PHE A 89 8.21 0.07 18.26
CA PHE A 89 7.13 -0.26 17.31
C PHE A 89 6.98 0.80 16.21
N TYR A 90 6.95 2.10 16.58
CA TYR A 90 6.84 3.18 15.59
C TYR A 90 8.08 3.28 14.70
N LYS A 91 9.28 2.99 15.24
CA LYS A 91 10.50 2.90 14.45
C LYS A 91 10.39 1.81 13.38
N ALA A 92 10.00 0.60 13.78
CA ALA A 92 9.79 -0.51 12.86
C ALA A 92 8.72 -0.18 11.81
N TYR A 93 7.62 0.44 12.23
CA TYR A 93 6.57 0.89 11.32
C TYR A 93 7.08 1.92 10.31
N CYS A 94 7.86 2.91 10.73
CA CYS A 94 8.47 3.89 9.83
C CYS A 94 9.42 3.23 8.81
N LEU A 95 10.27 2.29 9.26
CA LEU A 95 11.16 1.53 8.38
C LEU A 95 10.38 0.71 7.35
N TYR A 96 9.30 0.04 7.78
CA TYR A 96 8.38 -0.66 6.90
C TYR A 96 7.78 0.26 5.83
N ARG A 97 7.31 1.45 6.25
CA ARG A 97 6.76 2.47 5.35
C ARG A 97 7.80 3.04 4.37
N GLN A 98 9.08 3.08 4.75
CA GLN A 98 10.22 3.41 3.88
C GLN A 98 10.67 2.24 2.97
N ASN A 99 9.96 1.10 2.99
CA ASN A 99 10.33 -0.13 2.28
C ASN A 99 11.69 -0.73 2.71
N LYS A 100 12.17 -0.39 3.92
CA LYS A 100 13.36 -1.01 4.54
C LYS A 100 12.94 -2.24 5.34
N LEU A 101 12.52 -3.27 4.62
CA LEU A 101 11.79 -4.41 5.19
C LEU A 101 12.64 -5.25 6.17
N ASP A 102 13.91 -5.50 5.85
CA ASP A 102 14.81 -6.26 6.73
C ASP A 102 15.12 -5.47 8.02
N GLU A 103 15.43 -4.18 7.92
CA GLU A 103 15.63 -3.30 9.09
C GLU A 103 14.36 -3.21 9.97
N ALA A 104 13.17 -3.18 9.34
CA ALA A 104 11.90 -3.18 10.05
C ALA A 104 11.69 -4.51 10.81
N MET A 105 12.04 -5.64 10.19
CA MET A 105 11.97 -6.96 10.83
C MET A 105 12.93 -7.07 12.01
N ASP A 106 14.17 -6.64 11.84
CA ASP A 106 15.18 -6.64 12.90
C ASP A 106 14.71 -5.76 14.08
N SER A 107 14.16 -4.58 13.78
CA SER A 107 13.63 -3.67 14.80
C SER A 107 12.41 -4.23 15.54
N LEU A 108 11.62 -5.12 14.93
CA LEU A 108 10.51 -5.81 15.59
C LEU A 108 10.98 -6.96 16.49
N SER A 109 12.07 -7.63 16.13
CA SER A 109 12.52 -8.87 16.78
C SER A 109 12.83 -8.72 18.28
N SER A 110 13.20 -7.51 18.70
CA SER A 110 13.51 -7.17 20.09
C SER A 110 12.29 -6.72 20.91
N LEU A 111 11.11 -6.58 20.31
CA LEU A 111 9.92 -6.05 20.98
C LEU A 111 9.06 -7.16 21.60
N GLU A 112 8.24 -6.78 22.58
CA GLU A 112 7.22 -7.68 23.13
C GLU A 112 6.25 -8.15 22.04
N ARG A 113 5.94 -9.45 22.04
CA ARG A 113 4.97 -10.04 21.11
C ARG A 113 3.54 -9.66 21.50
N THR A 114 3.00 -8.66 20.82
CA THR A 114 1.61 -8.19 20.90
C THR A 114 0.87 -8.45 19.57
N SER A 115 -0.45 -8.25 19.54
CA SER A 115 -1.22 -8.32 18.28
C SER A 115 -0.70 -7.31 17.25
N ALA A 116 -0.33 -6.10 17.67
CA ALA A 116 0.19 -5.05 16.81
C ALA A 116 1.56 -5.42 16.19
N THR A 117 2.50 -5.92 16.98
CA THR A 117 3.82 -6.34 16.47
C THR A 117 3.68 -7.54 15.53
N MET A 118 2.81 -8.50 15.85
CA MET A 118 2.56 -9.67 14.98
C MET A 118 1.89 -9.25 13.66
N GLN A 119 0.96 -8.28 13.68
CA GLN A 119 0.37 -7.75 12.46
C GLN A 119 1.42 -7.09 11.56
N LEU A 120 2.29 -6.24 12.12
CA LEU A 120 3.34 -5.58 11.34
C LEU A 120 4.35 -6.60 10.80
N GLU A 121 4.74 -7.59 11.60
CA GLU A 121 5.58 -8.71 11.18
C GLU A 121 4.96 -9.47 9.99
N THR A 122 3.65 -9.75 10.07
CA THR A 122 2.91 -10.42 8.99
C THR A 122 2.92 -9.58 7.71
N GLN A 123 2.70 -8.27 7.81
CA GLN A 123 2.77 -7.36 6.66
C GLN A 123 4.16 -7.30 6.03
N ILE A 124 5.22 -7.29 6.85
CA ILE A 124 6.61 -7.33 6.37
C ILE A 124 6.88 -8.66 5.65
N LEU A 125 6.51 -9.80 6.24
CA LEU A 125 6.68 -11.12 5.62
C LEU A 125 5.95 -11.23 4.29
N TYR A 126 4.72 -10.71 4.22
CA TYR A 126 3.94 -10.65 2.99
C TYR A 126 4.66 -9.86 1.90
N ARG A 127 5.19 -8.67 2.23
CA ARG A 127 5.94 -7.83 1.27
C ARG A 127 7.28 -8.45 0.84
N LEU A 128 7.94 -9.16 1.75
CA LEU A 128 9.15 -9.95 1.46
C LEU A 128 8.85 -11.20 0.63
N GLY A 129 7.58 -11.57 0.45
CA GLY A 129 7.17 -12.80 -0.24
C GLY A 129 7.41 -14.08 0.56
N LYS A 130 7.74 -13.98 1.86
CA LYS A 130 7.92 -15.11 2.79
C LYS A 130 6.55 -15.63 3.24
N MET A 131 5.90 -16.39 2.37
CA MET A 131 4.47 -16.69 2.53
C MET A 131 4.16 -17.72 3.62
N GLU A 132 4.97 -18.76 3.77
CA GLU A 132 4.72 -19.80 4.77
C GLU A 132 4.72 -19.21 6.19
N PRO A 133 5.76 -18.44 6.62
CA PRO A 133 5.73 -17.78 7.92
C PRO A 133 4.61 -16.73 8.05
N CYS A 134 4.26 -16.06 6.95
CA CYS A 134 3.15 -15.10 6.92
C CYS A 134 1.81 -15.77 7.25
N MET A 135 1.54 -16.93 6.64
CA MET A 135 0.31 -17.68 6.87
C MET A 135 0.25 -18.27 8.29
N ASP A 136 1.37 -18.73 8.83
CA ASP A 136 1.46 -19.20 10.22
C ASP A 136 1.10 -18.09 11.22
N LEU A 137 1.52 -16.84 10.97
CA LEU A 137 1.12 -15.70 11.80
C LEU A 137 -0.35 -15.34 11.63
N TYR A 138 -0.88 -15.33 10.40
CA TYR A 138 -2.31 -15.11 10.19
C TYR A 138 -3.17 -16.10 10.97
N GLN A 139 -2.77 -17.38 11.03
CA GLN A 139 -3.49 -18.40 11.81
C GLN A 139 -3.51 -18.10 13.30
N LYS A 140 -2.42 -17.55 13.86
CA LYS A 140 -2.35 -17.12 15.26
C LYS A 140 -3.21 -15.89 15.51
N LEU A 141 -3.21 -14.94 14.57
CA LEU A 141 -3.94 -13.68 14.62
C LEU A 141 -5.47 -13.85 14.53
N GLN A 142 -5.97 -14.95 13.94
CA GLN A 142 -7.42 -15.24 13.85
C GLN A 142 -8.13 -15.21 15.22
N ASN A 143 -7.43 -15.57 16.29
CA ASN A 143 -8.01 -15.57 17.64
C ASN A 143 -8.04 -14.18 18.29
N MET A 144 -7.46 -13.16 17.67
CA MET A 144 -7.22 -11.85 18.27
C MET A 144 -8.26 -10.78 17.87
N LYS A 145 -9.39 -11.17 17.25
CA LYS A 145 -10.47 -10.25 16.80
C LYS A 145 -9.95 -9.04 16.00
N ILE A 146 -9.14 -9.33 14.99
CA ILE A 146 -8.60 -8.30 14.11
C ILE A 146 -9.59 -8.05 12.99
N ASP A 147 -9.99 -6.79 12.82
CA ASP A 147 -10.93 -6.39 11.78
C ASP A 147 -10.40 -6.73 10.40
N SER A 148 -11.27 -7.29 9.56
CA SER A 148 -11.01 -7.57 8.15
C SER A 148 -9.80 -8.47 7.88
N LEU A 149 -9.38 -9.29 8.86
CA LEU A 149 -8.23 -10.18 8.73
C LEU A 149 -8.42 -11.19 7.58
N GLU A 150 -9.65 -11.59 7.31
CA GLU A 150 -10.02 -12.50 6.23
C GLU A 150 -9.59 -12.00 4.84
N ILE A 151 -9.63 -10.68 4.61
CA ILE A 151 -9.21 -10.07 3.34
C ILE A 151 -7.72 -10.35 3.11
N ASN A 152 -6.93 -10.14 4.16
CA ASN A 152 -5.49 -10.34 4.16
C ASN A 152 -5.11 -11.82 4.05
N ILE A 153 -5.84 -12.71 4.72
CA ILE A 153 -5.66 -14.16 4.61
C ILE A 153 -5.89 -14.63 3.17
N VAL A 154 -6.99 -14.20 2.53
CA VAL A 154 -7.27 -14.61 1.15
C VAL A 154 -6.22 -14.04 0.20
N ALA A 155 -5.80 -12.79 0.36
CA ALA A 155 -4.69 -12.23 -0.43
C ALA A 155 -3.38 -13.01 -0.26
N GLY A 156 -3.09 -13.46 0.97
CA GLY A 156 -1.96 -14.35 1.32
C GLY A 156 -2.06 -15.74 0.69
N LEU A 157 -3.25 -16.24 0.37
CA LEU A 157 -3.43 -17.50 -0.35
C LEU A 157 -3.33 -17.34 -1.88
N VAL A 158 -3.86 -16.25 -2.41
CA VAL A 158 -3.85 -16.00 -3.87
C VAL A 158 -2.43 -15.65 -4.34
N SER A 159 -1.75 -14.72 -3.68
CA SER A 159 -0.40 -14.24 -4.08
C SER A 159 0.71 -15.32 -4.27
N PRO A 160 0.75 -16.44 -3.53
CA PRO A 160 1.66 -17.56 -3.76
C PRO A 160 1.11 -18.64 -4.71
N GLY A 161 -0.06 -18.47 -5.32
CA GLY A 161 -0.69 -19.47 -6.19
C GLY A 161 -1.47 -20.57 -5.46
N ARG A 162 -1.88 -20.34 -4.19
CA ARG A 162 -2.67 -21.27 -3.38
C ARG A 162 -4.18 -21.02 -3.52
N ALA A 163 -4.62 -20.58 -4.69
CA ALA A 163 -6.02 -20.26 -4.98
C ALA A 163 -7.03 -21.40 -4.69
N PHE A 164 -6.59 -22.66 -4.72
CA PHE A 164 -7.45 -23.81 -4.41
C PHE A 164 -7.89 -23.86 -2.94
N GLU A 165 -7.14 -23.24 -2.03
CA GLU A 165 -7.43 -23.24 -0.59
C GLU A 165 -8.45 -22.16 -0.18
N VAL A 166 -8.60 -21.11 -0.99
CA VAL A 166 -9.42 -19.92 -0.68
C VAL A 166 -10.85 -20.30 -0.27
N GLN A 167 -11.51 -21.19 -1.01
CA GLN A 167 -12.88 -21.58 -0.71
C GLN A 167 -12.99 -22.32 0.64
N GLY A 168 -12.03 -23.19 0.94
CA GLY A 168 -11.98 -23.92 2.22
C GLY A 168 -11.75 -22.96 3.39
N THR A 169 -10.84 -22.00 3.22
CA THR A 169 -10.54 -20.97 4.22
C THR A 169 -11.75 -20.06 4.48
N LEU A 170 -12.42 -19.56 3.45
CA LEU A 170 -13.63 -18.74 3.61
C LEU A 170 -14.74 -19.49 4.38
N ASN A 171 -14.92 -20.78 4.06
CA ASN A 171 -15.88 -21.63 4.78
C ASN A 171 -15.50 -21.81 6.25
N ALA A 172 -14.22 -22.04 6.56
CA ALA A 172 -13.72 -22.18 7.93
C ALA A 172 -13.89 -20.89 8.75
N LEU A 173 -13.64 -19.74 8.12
CA LEU A 173 -13.86 -18.41 8.72
C LEU A 173 -15.35 -18.03 8.79
N LYS A 174 -16.24 -18.77 8.11
CA LYS A 174 -17.68 -18.50 7.99
C LYS A 174 -17.97 -17.13 7.37
N VAL A 175 -17.12 -16.67 6.46
CA VAL A 175 -17.28 -15.40 5.75
C VAL A 175 -17.69 -15.66 4.30
N LYS A 176 -18.60 -14.84 3.78
CA LYS A 176 -19.01 -14.94 2.37
C LYS A 176 -18.00 -14.21 1.49
N PRO A 177 -17.69 -14.71 0.29
CA PRO A 177 -16.75 -14.03 -0.60
C PRO A 177 -17.16 -12.60 -0.96
N ASN A 178 -18.45 -12.26 -0.89
CA ASN A 178 -18.99 -10.94 -1.20
C ASN A 178 -19.30 -10.09 0.04
N SER A 179 -18.72 -10.42 1.20
CA SER A 179 -18.88 -9.63 2.42
C SER A 179 -18.25 -8.24 2.34
N SER A 180 -17.25 -8.05 1.48
CA SER A 180 -16.67 -6.75 1.13
C SER A 180 -16.24 -6.76 -0.34
N PHE A 181 -15.94 -5.58 -0.90
CA PHE A 181 -15.49 -5.52 -2.30
C PHE A 181 -14.07 -6.05 -2.48
N GLU A 182 -13.20 -5.88 -1.50
CA GLU A 182 -11.83 -6.41 -1.49
C GLU A 182 -11.84 -7.93 -1.40
N LEU A 183 -12.73 -8.50 -0.57
CA LEU A 183 -12.85 -9.95 -0.47
C LEU A 183 -13.41 -10.55 -1.77
N ALA A 184 -14.39 -9.88 -2.40
CA ALA A 184 -14.94 -10.29 -3.67
C ALA A 184 -13.88 -10.22 -4.78
N TYR A 185 -13.05 -9.17 -4.78
CA TYR A 185 -11.92 -9.02 -5.69
C TYR A 185 -10.86 -10.12 -5.49
N ASN A 186 -10.48 -10.40 -4.24
CA ASN A 186 -9.49 -11.44 -3.94
C ASN A 186 -10.03 -12.83 -4.31
N ASN A 187 -11.31 -13.11 -4.04
CA ASN A 187 -11.95 -14.34 -4.47
C ASN A 187 -11.99 -14.46 -6.00
N ALA A 188 -12.27 -13.37 -6.72
CA ALA A 188 -12.20 -13.36 -8.17
C ALA A 188 -10.79 -13.66 -8.69
N CYS A 189 -9.74 -13.12 -8.05
CA CYS A 189 -8.37 -13.45 -8.39
C CYS A 189 -8.09 -14.96 -8.23
N SER A 190 -8.60 -15.59 -7.17
CA SER A 190 -8.50 -17.05 -7.00
C SER A 190 -9.20 -17.83 -8.12
N LEU A 191 -10.34 -17.35 -8.61
CA LEU A 191 -11.07 -17.98 -9.73
C LEU A 191 -10.32 -17.83 -11.05
N ILE A 192 -9.65 -16.70 -11.27
CA ILE A 192 -8.82 -16.45 -12.45
C ILE A 192 -7.63 -17.40 -12.49
N GLU A 193 -6.91 -17.57 -11.37
CA GLU A 193 -5.81 -18.54 -11.28
C GLU A 193 -6.26 -19.97 -11.56
N ARG A 194 -7.52 -20.28 -11.22
CA ARG A 194 -8.17 -21.57 -11.49
C ARG A 194 -8.87 -21.62 -12.86
N GLN A 195 -8.65 -20.62 -13.72
CA GLN A 195 -9.18 -20.50 -15.09
C GLN A 195 -10.72 -20.49 -15.17
N LYS A 196 -11.40 -20.13 -14.08
CA LYS A 196 -12.87 -20.00 -13.99
C LYS A 196 -13.30 -18.57 -14.35
N TYR A 197 -13.03 -18.16 -15.58
CA TYR A 197 -13.19 -16.78 -16.03
C TYR A 197 -14.62 -16.24 -15.90
N VAL A 198 -15.65 -17.04 -16.23
CA VAL A 198 -17.05 -16.62 -16.12
C VAL A 198 -17.45 -16.34 -14.67
N GLU A 199 -17.04 -17.22 -13.73
CA GLU A 199 -17.29 -17.02 -12.30
C GLU A 199 -16.51 -15.81 -11.77
N ALA A 200 -15.26 -15.64 -12.22
CA ALA A 200 -14.43 -14.50 -11.85
C ALA A 200 -15.04 -13.17 -12.29
N GLU A 201 -15.59 -13.10 -13.51
CA GLU A 201 -16.27 -11.91 -14.00
C GLU A 201 -17.45 -11.52 -13.10
N GLN A 202 -18.29 -12.49 -12.73
CA GLN A 202 -19.42 -12.26 -11.83
C GLN A 202 -18.97 -11.72 -10.47
N GLN A 203 -17.90 -12.29 -9.90
CA GLN A 203 -17.34 -11.82 -8.63
C GLN A 203 -16.75 -10.41 -8.75
N LEU A 204 -16.06 -10.07 -9.84
CA LEU A 204 -15.53 -8.72 -10.06
C LEU A 204 -16.63 -7.68 -10.27
N LEU A 205 -17.72 -8.04 -10.95
CA LEU A 205 -18.90 -7.16 -11.07
C LEU A 205 -19.55 -6.93 -9.71
N SER A 206 -19.64 -7.96 -8.87
CA SER A 206 -20.10 -7.82 -7.48
C SER A 206 -19.16 -6.93 -6.68
N ALA A 207 -17.84 -7.13 -6.78
CA ALA A 207 -16.84 -6.32 -6.10
C ALA A 207 -17.01 -4.84 -6.47
N ARG A 208 -17.10 -4.53 -7.77
CA ARG A 208 -17.29 -3.15 -8.23
C ARG A 208 -18.57 -2.53 -7.69
N ARG A 209 -19.69 -3.26 -7.69
CA ARG A 209 -20.96 -2.75 -7.15
C ARG A 209 -20.85 -2.46 -5.65
N ILE A 210 -20.35 -3.42 -4.87
CA ILE A 210 -20.19 -3.27 -3.41
C ILE A 210 -19.28 -2.08 -3.12
N GLY A 211 -18.13 -1.98 -3.80
CA GLY A 211 -17.18 -0.90 -3.57
C GLY A 211 -17.75 0.47 -3.92
N GLN A 212 -18.53 0.56 -5.01
CA GLN A 212 -19.21 1.80 -5.38
C GLN A 212 -20.21 2.23 -4.30
N GLU A 213 -21.05 1.30 -3.82
CA GLU A 213 -22.05 1.55 -2.77
C GLU A 213 -21.37 1.97 -1.47
N THR A 214 -20.38 1.21 -0.98
CA THR A 214 -19.66 1.49 0.27
C THR A 214 -18.93 2.83 0.24
N LEU A 215 -18.17 3.13 -0.82
CA LEU A 215 -17.40 4.37 -0.87
C LEU A 215 -18.30 5.61 -1.05
N MET A 216 -19.45 5.47 -1.73
CA MET A 216 -20.46 6.54 -1.80
C MET A 216 -21.11 6.79 -0.44
N GLU A 217 -21.43 5.74 0.33
CA GLU A 217 -21.94 5.88 1.71
C GLU A 217 -20.94 6.61 2.62
N ASP A 218 -19.64 6.41 2.38
CA ASP A 218 -18.55 7.11 3.06
C ASP A 218 -18.28 8.53 2.54
N ASN A 219 -19.12 9.06 1.62
CA ASN A 219 -19.00 10.39 0.99
C ASN A 219 -17.71 10.62 0.19
N TRP A 220 -17.13 9.56 -0.38
CA TRP A 220 -16.03 9.72 -1.34
C TRP A 220 -16.54 10.38 -2.62
N VAL A 221 -15.69 11.15 -3.29
CA VAL A 221 -16.04 11.76 -4.58
C VAL A 221 -15.85 10.76 -5.73
N ASP A 222 -16.68 10.87 -6.78
CA ASP A 222 -16.72 9.91 -7.88
C ASP A 222 -15.35 9.59 -8.51
N ASP A 223 -14.49 10.60 -8.69
CA ASP A 223 -13.16 10.42 -9.26
C ASP A 223 -12.23 9.62 -8.33
N GLU A 224 -12.35 9.78 -7.01
CA GLU A 224 -11.59 9.00 -6.02
C GLU A 224 -12.09 7.56 -5.96
N ILE A 225 -13.40 7.35 -6.04
CA ILE A 225 -14.01 6.02 -6.12
C ILE A 225 -13.51 5.28 -7.37
N GLU A 226 -13.51 5.93 -8.52
CA GLU A 226 -13.01 5.32 -9.76
C GLU A 226 -11.52 4.96 -9.70
N MET A 227 -10.72 5.73 -8.96
CA MET A 227 -9.30 5.40 -8.73
C MET A 227 -9.16 4.19 -7.80
N GLU A 228 -9.91 4.15 -6.70
CA GLU A 228 -9.88 3.04 -5.73
C GLU A 228 -10.34 1.72 -6.39
N LEU A 229 -11.38 1.76 -7.21
CA LEU A 229 -11.91 0.59 -7.91
C LEU A 229 -11.18 0.26 -9.23
N ALA A 230 -10.14 1.01 -9.60
CA ALA A 230 -9.37 0.77 -10.82
C ALA A 230 -8.84 -0.67 -10.93
N PRO A 231 -8.28 -1.31 -9.87
CA PRO A 231 -7.79 -2.68 -9.94
C PRO A 231 -8.87 -3.70 -10.36
N ILE A 232 -10.11 -3.53 -9.87
CA ILE A 232 -11.24 -4.39 -10.24
C ILE A 232 -11.55 -4.24 -11.73
N ALA A 233 -11.56 -3.02 -12.23
CA ALA A 233 -11.87 -2.76 -13.63
C ALA A 233 -10.78 -3.25 -14.59
N VAL A 234 -9.50 -3.17 -14.19
CA VAL A 234 -8.39 -3.79 -14.93
C VAL A 234 -8.56 -5.30 -14.99
N LYS A 235 -8.95 -5.93 -13.87
CA LYS A 235 -9.18 -7.36 -13.84
C LYS A 235 -10.40 -7.78 -14.65
N LEU A 236 -11.47 -6.97 -14.69
CA LEU A 236 -12.62 -7.20 -15.57
C LEU A 236 -12.21 -7.18 -17.05
N ALA A 237 -11.38 -6.21 -17.45
CA ALA A 237 -10.87 -6.14 -18.82
C ALA A 237 -10.05 -7.39 -19.18
N TYR A 238 -9.19 -7.84 -18.25
CA TYR A 238 -8.41 -9.07 -18.42
C TYR A 238 -9.29 -10.31 -18.62
N VAL A 239 -10.36 -10.45 -17.84
CA VAL A 239 -11.25 -11.63 -17.91
C VAL A 239 -12.10 -11.64 -19.19
N ARG A 240 -12.49 -10.47 -19.71
CA ARG A 240 -13.37 -10.35 -20.89
C ARG A 240 -12.67 -10.50 -22.24
N GLN A 241 -11.37 -10.19 -22.31
CA GLN A 241 -10.50 -10.35 -23.49
C GLN A 241 -11.01 -9.73 -24.82
N GLY A 242 -11.96 -8.79 -24.78
CA GLY A 242 -12.47 -8.09 -25.97
C GLY A 242 -11.70 -6.79 -26.30
N PRO A 243 -11.55 -6.38 -27.57
CA PRO A 243 -10.77 -5.17 -27.93
C PRO A 243 -11.26 -3.86 -27.29
N LYS A 244 -12.59 -3.74 -27.10
CA LYS A 244 -13.22 -2.60 -26.41
C LYS A 244 -12.91 -2.62 -24.92
N ASP A 245 -13.10 -3.76 -24.26
CA ASP A 245 -12.79 -3.93 -22.84
C ASP A 245 -11.28 -3.75 -22.58
N ALA A 246 -10.43 -4.21 -23.48
CA ALA A 246 -8.99 -4.01 -23.43
C ALA A 246 -8.62 -2.52 -23.48
N SER A 247 -9.22 -1.76 -24.39
CA SER A 247 -9.02 -0.31 -24.49
C SER A 247 -9.50 0.45 -23.24
N ASP A 248 -10.66 0.06 -22.70
CA ASP A 248 -11.17 0.65 -21.45
C ASP A 248 -10.28 0.32 -20.24
N GLY A 249 -9.76 -0.91 -20.16
CA GLY A 249 -8.80 -1.35 -19.15
C GLY A 249 -7.48 -0.58 -19.21
N LEU A 250 -6.95 -0.37 -20.42
CA LEU A 250 -5.75 0.45 -20.64
C LEU A 250 -5.95 1.90 -20.15
N ARG A 251 -7.08 2.53 -20.49
CA ARG A 251 -7.40 3.89 -20.03
C ARG A 251 -7.43 3.98 -18.50
N LYS A 252 -7.90 2.95 -17.81
CA LYS A 252 -7.91 2.92 -16.34
C LYS A 252 -6.51 2.70 -15.76
N LEU A 253 -5.70 1.81 -16.35
CA LEU A 253 -4.29 1.66 -16.00
C LEU A 253 -3.52 2.97 -16.19
N ASP A 254 -3.81 3.73 -17.24
CA ASP A 254 -3.13 5.00 -17.52
C ASP A 254 -3.33 6.04 -16.41
N LYS A 255 -4.38 5.93 -15.60
CA LYS A 255 -4.57 6.78 -14.40
C LYS A 255 -3.64 6.41 -13.24
N LEU A 256 -3.07 5.20 -13.22
CA LEU A 256 -2.17 4.69 -12.18
C LEU A 256 -0.69 4.94 -12.49
N ILE A 257 -0.39 5.55 -13.63
CA ILE A 257 0.97 5.86 -14.12
C ILE A 257 1.33 7.28 -13.71
N GLU A 258 2.60 7.50 -13.38
CA GLU A 258 3.14 8.86 -13.28
C GLU A 258 3.11 9.55 -14.66
N LYS A 259 2.43 10.70 -14.78
CA LYS A 259 2.47 11.54 -15.99
C LYS A 259 3.80 12.29 -16.05
N GLY A 260 4.90 11.57 -16.27
CA GLY A 260 6.25 12.09 -16.46
C GLY A 260 6.81 11.67 -17.82
N ASN A 261 7.41 12.63 -18.54
CA ASN A 261 8.00 12.56 -19.88
C ASN A 261 7.88 11.22 -20.65
N ALA A 262 7.23 11.27 -21.80
CA ALA A 262 7.04 10.19 -22.79
C ALA A 262 8.32 9.49 -23.29
N ALA A 263 9.50 9.85 -22.76
CA ALA A 263 10.80 9.27 -23.08
C ALA A 263 11.21 8.09 -22.17
N HIS A 264 10.53 7.85 -21.03
CA HIS A 264 10.96 6.85 -20.02
C HIS A 264 10.05 5.61 -19.89
N GLY A 265 9.13 5.38 -20.84
CA GLY A 265 8.23 4.21 -20.78
C GLY A 265 7.23 4.26 -19.62
N PHE A 266 6.50 3.16 -19.40
CA PHE A 266 5.50 3.02 -18.33
C PHE A 266 6.19 2.96 -16.95
N GLN A 267 5.79 3.84 -16.01
CA GLN A 267 6.23 3.81 -14.61
C GLN A 267 5.05 4.01 -13.66
N LEU A 268 4.98 3.18 -12.60
CA LEU A 268 3.96 3.33 -11.56
C LEU A 268 4.17 4.64 -10.80
N ALA A 269 3.10 5.32 -10.43
CA ALA A 269 3.20 6.51 -9.59
C ALA A 269 3.96 6.18 -8.29
N ARG A 270 4.89 7.05 -7.86
CA ARG A 270 5.81 6.78 -6.74
C ARG A 270 5.11 6.31 -5.46
N GLY A 271 3.97 6.90 -5.12
CA GLY A 271 3.20 6.51 -3.93
C GLY A 271 2.65 5.09 -4.00
N LEU A 272 2.34 4.60 -5.21
CA LEU A 272 1.91 3.22 -5.46
C LEU A 272 3.13 2.29 -5.51
N ASP A 273 4.21 2.72 -6.16
CA ASP A 273 5.44 1.94 -6.27
C ASP A 273 6.05 1.58 -4.91
N LEU A 274 5.98 2.48 -3.93
CA LEU A 274 6.45 2.20 -2.57
C LEU A 274 5.56 1.25 -1.75
N LYS A 275 4.28 1.10 -2.12
CA LYS A 275 3.31 0.30 -1.38
C LYS A 275 3.20 -1.13 -1.90
N LEU A 276 3.35 -1.32 -3.21
CA LEU A 276 3.18 -2.62 -3.85
C LEU A 276 4.37 -3.55 -3.62
N SER A 277 4.09 -4.85 -3.46
CA SER A 277 5.12 -5.89 -3.51
C SER A 277 5.66 -6.08 -4.93
N SER A 278 6.84 -6.68 -5.06
CA SER A 278 7.42 -6.98 -6.39
C SER A 278 6.45 -7.79 -7.26
N LYS A 279 5.78 -8.79 -6.68
CA LYS A 279 4.77 -9.60 -7.39
C LYS A 279 3.56 -8.78 -7.86
N GLN A 280 3.08 -7.86 -7.04
CA GLN A 280 1.95 -7.00 -7.41
C GLN A 280 2.32 -6.05 -8.55
N LYS A 281 3.54 -5.49 -8.51
CA LYS A 281 4.05 -4.67 -9.62
C LYS A 281 4.14 -5.52 -10.89
N GLU A 282 4.76 -6.69 -10.83
CA GLU A 282 4.87 -7.63 -11.95
C GLU A 282 3.50 -7.94 -12.58
N ALA A 283 2.48 -8.18 -11.75
CA ALA A 283 1.11 -8.42 -12.22
C ALA A 283 0.50 -7.20 -12.95
N ILE A 284 0.77 -5.96 -12.51
CA ILE A 284 0.29 -4.76 -13.20
C ILE A 284 0.94 -4.62 -14.57
N TYR A 285 2.27 -4.78 -14.67
CA TYR A 285 2.99 -4.74 -15.95
C TYR A 285 2.49 -5.84 -16.89
N THR A 286 2.36 -7.07 -16.39
CA THR A 286 1.83 -8.22 -17.15
C THR A 286 0.43 -7.93 -17.69
N ASN A 287 -0.50 -7.49 -16.83
CA ASN A 287 -1.87 -7.17 -17.24
C ASN A 287 -1.88 -6.08 -18.31
N ARG A 288 -1.02 -5.05 -18.19
CA ARG A 288 -0.93 -4.00 -19.20
C ARG A 288 -0.47 -4.54 -20.55
N VAL A 289 0.58 -5.36 -20.59
CA VAL A 289 1.07 -5.96 -21.84
C VAL A 289 -0.04 -6.79 -22.49
N LEU A 290 -0.71 -7.64 -21.74
CA LEU A 290 -1.80 -8.48 -22.27
C LEU A 290 -2.95 -7.63 -22.82
N LEU A 291 -3.33 -6.54 -22.14
CA LEU A 291 -4.34 -5.61 -22.66
C LEU A 291 -3.87 -4.89 -23.93
N LEU A 292 -2.59 -4.53 -24.04
CA LEU A 292 -2.02 -3.95 -25.28
C LEU A 292 -2.09 -4.94 -26.44
N LEU A 293 -1.79 -6.22 -26.21
CA LEU A 293 -1.91 -7.29 -27.20
C LEU A 293 -3.36 -7.46 -27.66
N HIS A 294 -4.31 -7.56 -26.72
CA HIS A 294 -5.75 -7.66 -27.04
C HIS A 294 -6.30 -6.41 -27.77
N ALA A 295 -5.69 -5.25 -27.58
CA ALA A 295 -6.01 -4.02 -28.29
C ALA A 295 -5.20 -3.85 -29.61
N SER A 296 -4.43 -4.86 -30.02
CA SER A 296 -3.54 -4.86 -31.19
C SER A 296 -2.53 -3.69 -31.22
N ARG A 297 -2.11 -3.20 -30.05
CA ARG A 297 -1.12 -2.12 -29.89
C ARG A 297 0.30 -2.71 -29.71
N LEU A 298 0.78 -3.41 -30.74
CA LEU A 298 2.01 -4.24 -30.66
C LEU A 298 3.28 -3.43 -30.37
N ASP A 299 3.42 -2.22 -30.92
CA ASP A 299 4.60 -1.38 -30.67
C ASP A 299 4.71 -0.97 -29.19
N GLN A 300 3.58 -0.56 -28.59
CA GLN A 300 3.51 -0.25 -27.16
C GLN A 300 3.75 -1.50 -26.29
N ALA A 301 3.25 -2.67 -26.71
CA ALA A 301 3.50 -3.92 -26.00
C ALA A 301 4.99 -4.27 -26.00
N ARG A 302 5.68 -4.13 -27.14
CA ARG A 302 7.11 -4.42 -27.29
C ARG A 302 7.98 -3.48 -26.45
N GLU A 303 7.69 -2.18 -26.50
CA GLU A 303 8.39 -1.18 -25.68
C GLU A 303 8.22 -1.49 -24.19
N LEU A 304 6.99 -1.81 -23.76
CA LEU A 304 6.70 -2.13 -22.38
C LEU A 304 7.40 -3.42 -21.92
N VAL A 305 7.40 -4.49 -22.73
CA VAL A 305 8.08 -5.74 -22.39
C VAL A 305 9.58 -5.53 -22.25
N THR A 306 10.19 -4.69 -23.09
CA THR A 306 11.62 -4.36 -22.99
C THR A 306 11.93 -3.69 -21.65
N ALA A 307 11.16 -2.66 -21.28
CA ALA A 307 11.29 -2.01 -19.97
C ALA A 307 11.01 -2.99 -18.81
N PHE A 308 10.05 -3.90 -19.00
CA PHE A 308 9.69 -4.90 -17.99
C PHE A 308 10.85 -5.88 -17.71
N SER A 309 11.56 -6.32 -18.74
CA SER A 309 12.74 -7.18 -18.61
C SER A 309 13.88 -6.53 -17.83
N GLU A 310 14.07 -5.21 -17.94
CA GLU A 310 15.09 -4.47 -17.19
C GLU A 310 14.75 -4.37 -15.69
N VAL A 311 13.46 -4.21 -15.36
CA VAL A 311 13.00 -4.03 -13.98
C VAL A 311 12.87 -5.38 -13.24
N PHE A 312 12.55 -6.46 -13.96
CA PHE A 312 12.25 -7.78 -13.36
C PHE A 312 13.14 -8.89 -13.94
N THR A 313 14.46 -8.70 -13.81
CA THR A 313 15.48 -9.59 -14.38
C THR A 313 15.44 -11.05 -13.87
N GLY A 314 14.79 -11.30 -12.72
CA GLY A 314 14.63 -12.64 -12.13
C GLY A 314 13.30 -13.32 -12.43
N SER A 315 12.42 -12.68 -13.21
CA SER A 315 11.08 -13.22 -13.52
C SER A 315 11.05 -13.92 -14.88
N VAL A 316 10.27 -15.00 -14.97
CA VAL A 316 9.95 -15.66 -16.25
C VAL A 316 8.95 -14.87 -17.08
N MET A 317 8.15 -14.00 -16.46
CA MET A 317 7.04 -13.32 -17.13
C MET A 317 7.47 -12.40 -18.29
N PRO A 318 8.53 -11.57 -18.19
CA PRO A 318 8.98 -10.77 -19.33
C PRO A 318 9.29 -11.62 -20.56
N THR A 319 9.93 -12.79 -20.38
CA THR A 319 10.23 -13.74 -21.47
C THR A 319 8.95 -14.30 -22.11
N LEU A 320 7.98 -14.74 -21.29
CA LEU A 320 6.71 -15.27 -21.78
C LEU A 320 5.91 -14.21 -22.54
N LEU A 321 5.90 -12.98 -22.04
CA LEU A 321 5.23 -11.86 -22.71
C LEU A 321 5.94 -11.46 -24.00
N GLN A 322 7.26 -11.51 -24.04
CA GLN A 322 8.03 -11.27 -25.27
C GLN A 322 7.72 -12.33 -26.33
N ALA A 323 7.57 -13.60 -25.93
CA ALA A 323 7.13 -14.67 -26.81
C ALA A 323 5.69 -14.44 -27.30
N ALA A 324 4.78 -14.02 -26.42
CA ALA A 324 3.41 -13.68 -26.81
C ALA A 324 3.35 -12.52 -27.83
N VAL A 325 4.16 -11.47 -27.64
CA VAL A 325 4.32 -10.38 -28.63
C VAL A 325 4.79 -10.94 -29.98
N PHE A 326 5.78 -11.84 -30.00
CA PHE A 326 6.24 -12.45 -31.25
C PHE A 326 5.18 -13.31 -31.93
N LEU A 327 4.36 -14.04 -31.18
CA LEU A 327 3.27 -14.84 -31.75
C LEU A 327 2.21 -13.95 -32.41
N GLU A 328 1.81 -12.85 -31.76
CA GLU A 328 0.90 -11.86 -32.35
C GLU A 328 1.49 -11.16 -33.59
N GLU A 329 2.82 -11.05 -33.67
CA GLU A 329 3.54 -10.56 -34.84
C GLU A 329 3.75 -11.63 -35.93
N ASN A 330 3.20 -12.84 -35.78
CA ASN A 330 3.43 -14.00 -36.65
C ASN A 330 4.91 -14.42 -36.76
N LYS A 331 5.70 -14.19 -35.72
CA LYS A 331 7.13 -14.54 -35.62
C LYS A 331 7.34 -15.76 -34.71
N ALA A 332 6.64 -16.86 -34.99
CA ALA A 332 6.68 -18.07 -34.17
C ALA A 332 8.09 -18.62 -33.90
N VAL A 333 8.97 -18.60 -34.92
CA VAL A 333 10.37 -19.04 -34.77
C VAL A 333 11.11 -18.24 -33.69
N LYS A 334 10.91 -16.93 -33.62
CA LYS A 334 11.54 -16.08 -32.58
C LYS A 334 10.95 -16.33 -31.20
N ALA A 335 9.66 -16.65 -31.12
CA ALA A 335 9.02 -17.05 -29.87
C ALA A 335 9.61 -18.39 -29.36
N GLU A 336 9.82 -19.36 -30.24
CA GLU A 336 10.47 -20.62 -29.89
C GLU A 336 11.93 -20.43 -29.46
N GLU A 337 12.70 -19.60 -30.18
CA GLU A 337 14.09 -19.29 -29.85
C GLU A 337 14.23 -18.71 -28.44
N ILE A 338 13.41 -17.70 -28.09
CA ILE A 338 13.52 -17.03 -26.79
C ILE A 338 13.07 -17.95 -25.65
N LEU A 339 12.01 -18.74 -25.86
CA LEU A 339 11.55 -19.72 -24.87
C LEU A 339 12.57 -20.84 -24.67
N GLY A 340 13.21 -21.32 -25.75
CA GLY A 340 14.26 -22.32 -25.69
C GLY A 340 15.52 -21.82 -24.98
N GLN A 341 15.93 -20.58 -25.25
CA GLN A 341 17.05 -19.94 -24.53
C GLN A 341 16.78 -19.83 -23.02
N PHE A 342 15.57 -19.44 -22.64
CA PHE A 342 15.18 -19.34 -21.24
C PHE A 342 15.14 -20.71 -20.54
N ALA A 343 14.56 -21.72 -21.18
CA ALA A 343 14.53 -23.09 -20.66
C ALA A 343 15.95 -23.66 -20.42
N ASN A 344 16.91 -23.32 -21.27
CA ASN A 344 18.31 -23.74 -21.09
C ASN A 344 19.03 -23.03 -19.93
N GLN A 345 18.57 -21.83 -19.54
CA GLN A 345 19.13 -21.08 -18.40
C GLN A 345 18.51 -21.50 -17.05
N PHE A 346 17.31 -22.08 -17.07
CA PHE A 346 16.57 -22.54 -15.88
C PHE A 346 16.01 -23.96 -16.14
N PRO A 347 16.87 -25.00 -16.11
CA PRO A 347 16.49 -26.37 -16.45
C PRO A 347 15.55 -27.06 -15.46
#